data_AF-A0A3P7GIX0-F1
#
_entry.id   AF-A0A3P7GIX0-F1
#
_cell.length_a   1.000
_cell.length_b   1.000
_cell.length_c   1.000
_cell.angle_alpha   90.00
_cell.angle_beta   90.00
_cell.angle_gamma   90.00
#
_symmetry.space_group_name_H-M   'P 1'
#
loop_
_entity.id
_entity.type
_entity.pdbx_description
1 polymer ?
#
loop_
_entity_poly.entity_id
_entity_poly.type
_entity_poly.pdbx_seq_one_letter_code
_entity_poly.pdbx_strand_id
1 'polypeptide(L)'
;MSDLFRKSVLPVYSYGISNREMSLLALLLAKYLHEEIKQLNNPIEFRNNSSSVILQILMELCGKMELQRLQIAEFNQKLNDINYHEQYFNLNPINLFESITGSKTKNINEAMDNAIVIKIFNDSKQFLIHWAIAYAEIIFTKLFKYP
;
A
#
# COMPACT_ATOMS: atom_id res chain seq x y z
N MET A 1 7.98 -6.51 -19.57
CA MET A 1 6.53 -6.64 -19.84
C MET A 1 5.82 -5.28 -19.82
N SER A 2 5.99 -4.45 -18.77
CA SER A 2 5.47 -3.07 -18.71
C SER A 2 5.72 -2.25 -19.98
N ASP A 3 6.98 -2.19 -20.43
CA ASP A 3 7.37 -1.43 -21.62
C ASP A 3 6.70 -1.92 -22.91
N LEU A 4 6.58 -3.24 -23.07
CA LEU A 4 5.92 -3.84 -24.24
C LEU A 4 4.43 -3.47 -24.25
N PHE A 5 3.75 -3.59 -23.11
CA PHE A 5 2.35 -3.21 -23.02
C PHE A 5 2.15 -1.71 -23.29
N ARG A 6 2.99 -0.84 -22.69
CA ARG A 6 2.92 0.61 -22.86
C ARG A 6 3.25 1.09 -24.28
N LYS A 7 4.27 0.52 -24.91
CA LYS A 7 4.80 0.99 -26.20
C LYS A 7 4.20 0.27 -27.40
N SER A 8 3.62 -0.92 -27.21
CA SER A 8 3.14 -1.74 -28.32
C SER A 8 1.65 -2.08 -28.24
N VAL A 9 1.10 -2.35 -27.04
CA VAL A 9 -0.31 -2.75 -26.91
C VAL A 9 -1.21 -1.54 -26.77
N LEU A 10 -0.97 -0.67 -25.78
CA LEU A 10 -1.83 0.51 -25.54
C LEU A 10 -2.01 1.41 -26.76
N PRO A 11 -0.99 1.70 -27.59
CA PRO A 11 -1.17 2.53 -28.78
C PRO A 11 -2.13 1.94 -29.81
N VAL A 12 -2.19 0.61 -29.94
CA VAL A 12 -3.12 -0.07 -30.87
C VAL A 12 -4.58 0.18 -30.49
N TYR A 13 -4.84 0.39 -29.20
CA TYR A 13 -6.15 0.74 -28.67
C TYR A 13 -6.28 2.24 -28.40
N SER A 14 -5.46 3.09 -29.02
CA SER A 14 -5.43 4.54 -28.80
C SER A 14 -5.44 4.93 -27.32
N TYR A 15 -4.76 4.15 -26.48
CA TYR A 15 -4.72 4.34 -25.02
C TYR A 15 -6.09 4.31 -24.31
N GLY A 16 -7.14 3.74 -24.94
CA GLY A 16 -8.47 3.64 -24.38
C GLY A 16 -9.26 4.96 -24.37
N ILE A 17 -8.95 5.89 -25.27
CA ILE A 17 -9.60 7.23 -25.32
C ILE A 17 -11.10 7.11 -25.61
N SER A 18 -11.53 6.17 -26.46
CA SER A 18 -12.95 5.95 -26.76
C SER A 18 -13.54 4.73 -26.06
N ASN A 19 -14.87 4.73 -25.83
CA ASN A 19 -15.60 3.59 -25.25
C ASN A 19 -15.38 2.29 -26.05
N ARG A 20 -15.31 2.37 -27.38
CA ARG A 20 -15.07 1.21 -28.24
C ARG A 20 -13.69 0.62 -27.98
N GLU A 21 -12.65 1.47 -27.98
CA GLU A 21 -11.27 1.03 -27.78
C GLU A 21 -11.06 0.48 -26.37
N MET A 22 -11.63 1.14 -25.36
CA MET A 22 -11.59 0.69 -23.98
C MET A 22 -12.29 -0.67 -23.81
N SER A 23 -13.42 -0.88 -24.50
CA SER A 23 -14.14 -2.17 -24.49
C SER A 23 -13.32 -3.28 -25.15
N LEU A 24 -12.65 -3.00 -26.27
CA LEU A 24 -11.78 -3.96 -26.96
C LEU A 24 -10.52 -4.28 -26.13
N LEU A 25 -9.94 -3.27 -25.48
CA LEU A 25 -8.82 -3.45 -24.56
C LEU A 25 -9.25 -4.31 -23.36
N ALA A 26 -10.42 -4.04 -22.77
CA ALA A 26 -10.97 -4.85 -21.69
C ALA A 26 -11.18 -6.32 -22.10
N LEU A 27 -11.66 -6.58 -23.32
CA LEU A 27 -11.80 -7.94 -23.86
C LEU A 27 -10.45 -8.65 -24.02
N LEU A 28 -9.43 -7.95 -24.55
CA LEU A 28 -8.07 -8.48 -24.66
C LEU A 28 -7.52 -8.86 -23.28
N LEU A 29 -7.66 -7.97 -22.31
CA LEU A 29 -7.19 -8.16 -20.95
C LEU A 29 -7.91 -9.31 -20.26
N ALA A 30 -9.24 -9.41 -20.40
CA ALA A 30 -10.01 -10.51 -19.86
C ALA A 30 -9.54 -11.86 -20.41
N LYS A 31 -9.27 -11.93 -21.72
CA LYS A 31 -8.72 -13.13 -22.35
C LYS A 31 -7.31 -13.45 -21.86
N TYR A 32 -6.46 -12.44 -21.74
CA TYR A 32 -5.09 -12.59 -21.23
C TYR A 32 -5.07 -13.10 -19.79
N LEU A 33 -5.85 -12.47 -18.92
CA LEU A 33 -6.04 -12.87 -17.52
C LEU A 33 -6.53 -14.32 -17.41
N HIS A 34 -7.50 -14.70 -18.24
CA HIS A 34 -8.04 -16.06 -18.24
C HIS A 34 -6.97 -17.11 -18.59
N GLU A 35 -6.12 -16.83 -19.58
CA GLU A 35 -5.02 -17.74 -19.95
C GLU A 35 -3.92 -17.78 -18.88
N GLU A 36 -3.57 -16.67 -18.23
CA GLU A 36 -2.66 -16.71 -17.08
C GLU A 36 -3.24 -17.51 -15.91
N ILE A 37 -4.54 -17.35 -15.61
CA ILE A 37 -5.19 -18.07 -14.51
C ILE A 37 -5.19 -19.59 -14.75
N LYS A 38 -5.38 -20.04 -15.99
CA LYS A 38 -5.31 -21.48 -16.33
C LYS A 38 -3.94 -22.11 -16.03
N GLN A 39 -2.88 -21.32 -16.10
CA GLN A 39 -1.51 -21.80 -15.92
C GLN A 39 -1.04 -21.71 -14.46
N LEU A 40 -1.82 -21.08 -13.58
CA LEU A 40 -1.46 -20.96 -12.17
C LEU A 40 -1.65 -22.27 -11.44
N ASN A 41 -0.58 -22.75 -10.82
CA ASN A 41 -0.64 -23.87 -9.88
C ASN A 41 -0.99 -23.38 -8.46
N ASN A 42 -0.60 -22.16 -8.11
CA ASN A 42 -0.89 -21.53 -6.83
C ASN A 42 -1.42 -20.10 -7.02
N PRO A 43 -2.61 -19.75 -6.49
CA PRO A 43 -3.17 -18.40 -6.59
C PRO A 43 -2.25 -17.27 -6.09
N ILE A 44 -1.35 -17.54 -5.14
CA ILE A 44 -0.41 -16.54 -4.60
C ILE A 44 0.56 -16.05 -5.67
N GLU A 45 0.92 -16.90 -6.63
CA GLU A 45 1.86 -16.59 -7.72
C GLU A 45 1.30 -15.53 -8.66
N PHE A 46 -0.02 -15.35 -8.71
CA PHE A 46 -0.67 -14.35 -9.54
C PHE A 46 -0.16 -12.92 -9.29
N ARG A 47 0.28 -12.62 -8.06
CA ARG A 47 0.83 -11.29 -7.70
C ARG A 47 2.09 -10.96 -8.51
N ASN A 48 2.83 -11.97 -8.93
CA ASN A 48 4.09 -11.84 -9.65
C ASN A 48 3.92 -12.00 -11.18
N ASN A 49 2.70 -12.24 -11.64
CA ASN A 49 2.41 -12.41 -13.06
C ASN A 49 2.34 -11.07 -13.79
N SER A 50 2.38 -11.14 -15.12
CA SER A 50 2.44 -9.94 -15.93
C SER A 50 1.12 -9.16 -15.91
N SER A 51 -0.01 -9.82 -15.66
CA SER A 51 -1.29 -9.12 -15.46
C SER A 51 -1.28 -8.15 -14.30
N SER A 52 -0.51 -8.39 -13.23
CA SER A 52 -0.42 -7.45 -12.10
C SER A 52 0.24 -6.14 -12.54
N VAL A 53 1.28 -6.23 -13.38
CA VAL A 53 1.95 -5.09 -13.99
C VAL A 53 1.01 -4.33 -14.93
N ILE A 54 0.23 -5.04 -15.73
CA ILE A 54 -0.75 -4.41 -16.63
C ILE A 54 -1.85 -3.69 -15.83
N LEU A 55 -2.35 -4.32 -14.76
CA LEU A 55 -3.33 -3.70 -13.87
C LEU A 55 -2.80 -2.39 -13.26
N GLN A 56 -1.54 -2.37 -12.81
CA GLN A 56 -0.92 -1.15 -12.28
C GLN A 56 -0.90 -0.02 -13.32
N ILE A 57 -0.54 -0.34 -14.57
CA ILE A 57 -0.54 0.64 -15.67
C ILE A 57 -1.94 1.20 -15.91
N LEU A 58 -2.97 0.34 -15.90
CA LEU A 58 -4.36 0.76 -16.11
C LEU A 58 -4.90 1.56 -14.93
N MET A 59 -4.53 1.21 -13.69
CA MET A 59 -4.88 2.02 -12.51
C MET A 59 -4.26 3.41 -12.59
N GLU A 60 -3.03 3.55 -13.09
CA GLU A 60 -2.41 4.85 -13.31
C GLU A 60 -3.11 5.67 -14.40
N LEU A 61 -3.50 5.05 -15.51
CA LEU A 61 -4.11 5.74 -16.65
C LEU A 61 -5.59 6.08 -16.43
N CYS A 62 -6.35 5.15 -15.88
CA CYS A 62 -7.81 5.21 -15.84
C CYS A 62 -8.37 5.38 -14.43
N GLY A 63 -7.57 5.13 -13.38
CA GLY A 63 -8.08 4.92 -12.03
C GLY A 63 -8.66 6.13 -11.31
N LYS A 64 -8.67 7.34 -11.91
CA LYS A 64 -9.12 8.59 -11.25
C LYS A 64 -8.61 8.74 -9.80
N MET A 65 -7.38 8.26 -9.56
CA MET A 65 -6.77 8.13 -8.23
C MET A 65 -6.31 9.48 -7.64
N GLU A 66 -6.46 10.58 -8.38
CA GLU A 66 -5.84 11.87 -8.05
C GLU A 66 -6.31 12.43 -6.71
N LEU A 67 -7.62 12.39 -6.45
CA LEU A 67 -8.17 12.83 -5.17
C LEU A 67 -7.60 12.01 -4.01
N GLN A 68 -7.48 10.69 -4.21
CA GLN A 68 -6.94 9.80 -3.19
C GLN A 68 -5.45 10.03 -2.96
N ARG A 69 -4.68 10.29 -4.02
CA ARG A 69 -3.27 10.70 -3.92
C ARG A 69 -3.12 11.99 -3.13
N LEU A 70 -3.97 12.99 -3.39
CA LEU A 70 -3.97 14.25 -2.65
C LEU A 70 -4.30 14.04 -1.17
N GLN A 71 -5.32 13.24 -0.86
CA GLN A 71 -5.68 12.90 0.52
C GLN A 71 -4.55 12.16 1.25
N ILE A 72 -3.91 11.19 0.59
CA ILE A 72 -2.75 10.48 1.13
C ILE A 72 -1.58 11.44 1.36
N ALA A 73 -1.32 12.36 0.42
CA ALA A 73 -0.24 13.35 0.56
C ALA A 73 -0.46 14.30 1.74
N GLU A 74 -1.68 14.83 1.90
CA GLU A 74 -2.06 15.66 3.05
C GLU A 74 -1.93 14.89 4.37
N PHE A 75 -2.37 13.63 4.38
CA PHE A 75 -2.26 12.76 5.54
C PHE A 75 -0.81 12.48 5.92
N ASN A 76 0.05 12.19 4.95
CA ASN A 76 1.49 12.01 5.16
C ASN A 76 2.16 13.30 5.68
N GLN A 77 1.72 14.47 5.23
CA GLN A 77 2.18 15.75 5.77
C GLN A 77 1.87 15.89 7.27
N LYS A 78 0.65 15.53 7.68
CA LYS A 78 0.27 15.55 9.11
C LYS A 78 1.05 14.52 9.93
N LEU A 79 1.35 13.35 9.35
CA LEU A 79 2.15 12.31 10.00
C LEU A 79 3.62 12.71 10.17
N ASN A 80 4.19 13.42 9.19
CA ASN A 80 5.59 13.82 9.15
C ASN A 80 5.95 14.97 10.11
N ASP A 81 5.00 15.45 10.91
CA ASP A 81 5.33 16.40 11.97
C ASP A 81 6.31 15.72 12.95
N ILE A 82 7.51 16.31 13.08
CA ILE A 82 8.73 15.66 13.61
C ILE A 82 8.49 15.07 15.02
N ASN A 83 7.61 15.68 15.79
CA ASN A 83 7.27 15.26 17.15
C ASN A 83 6.73 13.82 17.22
N TYR A 84 6.15 13.28 16.15
CA TYR A 84 5.56 11.94 16.18
C TYR A 84 6.56 10.82 15.96
N HIS A 85 7.58 11.04 15.13
CA HIS A 85 8.39 9.94 14.60
C HIS A 85 9.31 9.32 15.66
N GLU A 86 9.97 10.17 16.46
CA GLU A 86 10.87 9.71 17.52
C GLU A 86 10.14 9.11 18.72
N GLN A 87 8.90 9.53 18.97
CA GLN A 87 8.15 9.12 20.16
C GLN A 87 7.30 7.86 19.96
N TYR A 88 6.75 7.64 18.77
CA TYR A 88 5.64 6.69 18.61
C TYR A 88 5.85 5.54 17.61
N PHE A 89 6.97 5.50 16.87
CA PHE A 89 7.17 4.47 15.83
C PHE A 89 8.02 3.27 16.28
N ASN A 90 8.63 3.31 17.47
CA ASN A 90 9.43 2.19 17.96
C ASN A 90 8.56 1.18 18.73
N LEU A 91 8.08 0.15 18.02
CA LEU A 91 7.34 -0.98 18.61
C LEU A 91 8.25 -2.13 19.05
N ASN A 92 9.55 -1.92 19.26
CA ASN A 92 10.44 -2.94 19.80
C ASN A 92 10.76 -2.63 21.27
N PRO A 93 10.20 -3.40 22.23
CA PRO A 93 10.42 -3.16 23.65
C PRO A 93 11.89 -3.17 24.05
N ILE A 94 12.72 -4.02 23.43
CA ILE A 94 14.15 -4.11 23.71
C ILE A 94 14.85 -2.81 23.28
N ASN A 95 14.53 -2.31 22.09
CA ASN A 95 15.12 -1.07 21.59
C ASN A 95 14.67 0.13 22.43
N LEU A 96 13.41 0.16 22.86
CA LEU A 96 12.89 1.18 23.77
C LEU A 96 13.58 1.12 25.13
N PHE A 97 13.77 -0.08 25.68
CA PHE A 97 14.47 -0.25 26.94
C PHE A 97 15.92 0.23 26.85
N GLU A 98 16.63 -0.13 25.78
CA GLU A 98 18.00 0.31 25.54
C GLU A 98 18.07 1.83 25.37
N SER A 99 17.15 2.45 24.65
CA SER A 99 17.15 3.92 24.46
C SER A 99 16.84 4.68 25.74
N ILE A 100 16.02 4.13 26.64
CA ILE A 100 15.63 4.78 27.90
C ILE A 100 16.65 4.55 29.01
N THR A 101 17.21 3.34 29.10
CA THR A 101 18.08 2.94 30.22
C THR A 101 19.57 2.98 29.89
N GLY A 102 19.94 3.10 28.61
CA GLY A 102 21.32 2.93 28.13
C GLY A 102 21.86 1.50 28.26
N SER A 103 21.03 0.54 28.67
CA SER A 103 21.41 -0.83 28.98
C SER A 103 20.76 -1.80 28.00
N LYS A 104 21.51 -2.79 27.50
CA LYS A 104 20.95 -3.85 26.64
C LYS A 104 20.26 -4.91 27.48
N THR A 105 19.02 -5.24 27.13
CA THR A 105 18.38 -6.51 27.51
C THR A 105 18.17 -7.37 26.26
N LYS A 106 18.15 -8.70 26.42
CA LYS A 106 17.74 -9.64 25.36
C LYS A 106 16.35 -10.20 25.61
N ASN A 107 15.70 -9.84 26.72
CA ASN A 107 14.44 -10.40 27.15
C ASN A 107 13.33 -9.36 26.98
N ILE A 108 12.34 -9.67 26.14
CA ILE A 108 11.19 -8.79 25.89
C ILE A 108 10.37 -8.58 27.17
N ASN A 109 10.21 -9.60 28.01
CA ASN A 109 9.43 -9.49 29.24
C ASN A 109 10.12 -8.54 30.23
N GLU A 110 11.43 -8.67 30.40
CA GLU A 110 12.23 -7.77 31.24
C GLU A 110 12.18 -6.33 30.73
N ALA A 111 12.24 -6.13 29.40
CA ALA A 111 12.08 -4.81 28.79
C ALA A 111 10.71 -4.20 29.10
N MET A 112 9.65 -5.01 29.00
CA MET A 112 8.28 -4.58 29.26
C MET A 112 7.98 -4.38 30.74
N ASP A 113 8.69 -5.03 31.67
CA ASP A 113 8.51 -4.78 33.11
C ASP A 113 8.90 -3.34 33.52
N ASN A 114 9.65 -2.63 32.68
CA ASN A 114 9.91 -1.21 32.87
C ASN A 114 8.66 -0.37 32.54
N ALA A 115 8.12 0.32 33.56
CA ALA A 115 6.90 1.12 33.44
C ALA A 115 6.96 2.21 32.36
N ILE A 116 8.14 2.80 32.12
CA ILE A 116 8.31 3.84 31.08
C ILE A 116 8.27 3.19 29.70
N VAL A 117 8.94 2.05 29.52
CA VAL A 117 8.91 1.27 28.26
C VAL A 117 7.48 0.85 27.94
N ILE A 118 6.75 0.27 28.90
CA ILE A 118 5.36 -0.13 28.72
C ILE A 118 4.48 1.04 28.30
N LYS A 119 4.69 2.22 28.90
CA LYS A 119 3.92 3.42 28.58
C LYS A 119 4.19 3.85 27.14
N ILE A 120 5.45 4.05 26.77
CA ILE A 120 5.83 4.49 25.41
C ILE A 120 5.39 3.47 24.37
N PHE A 121 5.53 2.17 24.65
CA PHE A 121 5.07 1.11 23.76
C PHE A 121 3.55 1.15 23.54
N ASN A 122 2.76 1.32 24.60
CA ASN A 122 1.31 1.41 24.48
C ASN A 122 0.87 2.70 23.78
N ASP A 123 1.51 3.83 24.06
CA ASP A 123 1.23 5.10 23.39
C ASP A 123 1.56 4.99 21.88
N SER A 124 2.71 4.39 21.54
CA SER A 124 3.11 4.06 20.16
C SER A 124 2.08 3.18 19.46
N LYS A 125 1.59 2.15 20.15
CA LYS A 125 0.58 1.24 19.59
C LYS A 125 -0.72 1.97 19.28
N GLN A 126 -1.21 2.79 20.21
CA GLN A 126 -2.44 3.55 20.01
C GLN A 126 -2.29 4.57 18.88
N PHE A 127 -1.14 5.25 18.83
CA PHE A 127 -0.80 6.16 17.75
C PHE A 127 -0.85 5.45 16.39
N LEU A 128 -0.14 4.32 16.23
CA LEU A 128 -0.10 3.58 14.98
C LEU A 128 -1.46 3.01 14.58
N ILE A 129 -2.27 2.54 15.53
CA ILE A 129 -3.64 2.11 15.26
C ILE A 129 -4.48 3.26 14.71
N HIS A 130 -4.44 4.43 15.36
CA HIS A 130 -5.18 5.60 14.93
C HIS A 130 -4.82 5.99 13.49
N TRP A 131 -3.52 6.10 13.19
CA TRP A 131 -3.06 6.47 11.85
C TRP A 131 -3.32 5.37 10.81
N ALA A 132 -3.22 4.09 11.15
CA ALA A 132 -3.57 3.00 10.25
C ALA A 132 -5.05 3.00 9.88
N ILE A 133 -5.94 3.27 10.85
CA ILE A 133 -7.38 3.39 10.61
C ILE A 133 -7.67 4.57 9.68
N ALA A 134 -7.13 5.75 9.97
CA ALA A 134 -7.38 6.92 9.15
C ALA A 134 -6.80 6.78 7.72
N TYR A 135 -5.66 6.10 7.56
CA TYR A 135 -5.13 5.75 6.23
C TYR A 135 -6.04 4.76 5.48
N ALA A 136 -6.53 3.74 6.19
CA ALA A 136 -7.47 2.77 5.63
C ALA A 136 -8.79 3.43 5.23
N GLU A 137 -9.29 4.39 6.02
CA GLU A 137 -10.48 5.16 5.68
C GLU A 137 -10.31 5.92 4.36
N ILE A 138 -9.14 6.52 4.09
CA ILE A 138 -8.85 7.19 2.81
C ILE A 138 -8.83 6.18 1.65
N ILE A 139 -8.20 5.01 1.84
CA ILE A 139 -8.10 3.97 0.80
C ILE A 139 -9.47 3.36 0.48
N PHE A 140 -10.26 3.06 1.50
CA PHE A 140 -11.51 2.33 1.39
C PHE A 140 -12.75 3.23 1.35
N THR A 141 -12.61 4.55 1.42
CA THR A 141 -13.77 5.44 1.21
C THR A 141 -14.32 5.17 -0.19
N LYS A 142 -15.66 5.11 -0.29
CA LYS A 142 -16.44 4.78 -1.50
C LYS A 142 -16.26 5.74 -2.70
N LEU A 143 -15.18 6.50 -2.75
CA LEU A 143 -14.86 7.42 -3.84
C LEU A 143 -14.53 6.70 -5.16
N PHE A 144 -14.23 5.41 -5.14
CA PHE A 144 -14.11 4.64 -6.37
C PHE A 144 -15.49 4.30 -6.95
N LYS A 145 -15.97 5.19 -7.83
CA LYS A 145 -16.52 4.69 -9.10
C LYS A 145 -15.35 4.03 -9.82
N TYR A 146 -15.15 2.73 -9.60
CA TYR A 146 -14.34 1.93 -10.50
C TYR A 146 -14.86 2.21 -11.93
N PRO A 147 -14.00 2.62 -12.87
CA PRO A 147 -14.41 2.86 -14.25
C PRO A 147 -15.06 1.61 -14.85
#